data_AF-A0A9R1R4H1-F1
#
_entry.id   AF-A0A9R1R4H1-F1
#
_cell.length_a   1.000
_cell.length_b   1.000
_cell.length_c   1.000
_cell.angle_alpha   90.00
_cell.angle_beta   90.00
_cell.angle_gamma   90.00
#
_symmetry.space_group_name_H-M   'P 1'
#
loop_
_entity.id
_entity.type
_entity.pdbx_description
1 polymer ?
#
loop_
_entity_poly.entity_id
_entity_poly.type
_entity_poly.pdbx_seq_one_letter_code
_entity_poly.pdbx_strand_id
1 'polypeptide(L)'
;MFVSSQVGSYPNSDLYWKKFEDHIAMNHADFIITSTFQEIAGNKDTVGQYESHMAFTMPGLYRVVHGIDVFDPKFNIVSPGADMSIYFPYTEQQKRLTSLHTEIEELLFSDIENAEHKFVLKDKKKPIIFSMARLDRVKNMTGLVEMYGRNPRLQELVNLVVVCGDHGKVSKDKEEQAEFKKMFDLIEQYNLIGHIRWISAQMNRVRNGELYRYICDMKGAFVQPAFYEAFGLTVIEAMTCGLPTFATAYGGPAEIIVNGVSGYHIDPYQNDKASALLVDFFGKCKEDPSHWNKISQGGLQRIEEKYTWKLYSERLMTLSGVYGFWKYVSNLDRRETRRYLEMLYALKYRKMAETVPLAVEGETSGK
;
A
#
# COMPACT_ATOMS: atom_id res chain seq x y z
N MET A 1 2.47 11.45 17.83
CA MET A 1 1.78 10.38 17.10
C MET A 1 2.77 9.88 16.07
N PHE A 2 3.25 8.65 16.20
CA PHE A 2 4.18 8.05 15.25
C PHE A 2 3.34 7.13 14.36
N VAL A 3 3.41 7.32 13.04
CA VAL A 3 2.80 6.40 12.06
C VAL A 3 3.97 5.76 11.33
N SER A 4 4.20 4.48 11.63
CA SER A 4 5.26 3.68 11.03
C SER A 4 4.89 3.35 9.59
N SER A 5 5.48 4.03 8.60
CA SER A 5 5.14 3.80 7.19
C SER A 5 6.09 2.86 6.44
N GLN A 6 7.21 2.41 7.04
CA GLN A 6 8.22 1.62 6.32
C GLN A 6 8.90 0.49 7.10
N VAL A 7 8.52 0.27 8.36
CA VAL A 7 9.16 -0.75 9.21
C VAL A 7 8.93 -2.16 8.64
N GLY A 8 10.02 -2.87 8.32
CA GLY A 8 9.98 -4.23 7.74
C GLY A 8 10.02 -4.31 6.20
N SER A 9 10.07 -3.18 5.50
CA SER A 9 10.02 -3.15 4.01
C SER A 9 11.30 -3.66 3.33
N TYR A 10 12.45 -3.64 4.01
CA TYR A 10 13.75 -4.06 3.47
C TYR A 10 14.35 -5.20 4.31
N PRO A 11 14.33 -6.45 3.83
CA PRO A 11 14.87 -7.58 4.57
C PRO A 11 16.37 -7.42 4.90
N ASN A 12 16.74 -7.68 6.15
CA ASN A 12 18.12 -7.61 6.67
C ASN A 12 18.77 -6.21 6.60
N SER A 13 17.99 -5.13 6.50
CA SER A 13 18.54 -3.76 6.48
C SER A 13 19.29 -3.40 7.77
N ASP A 14 18.96 -4.04 8.89
CA ASP A 14 19.63 -3.91 10.19
C ASP A 14 21.05 -4.51 10.20
N LEU A 15 21.21 -5.73 9.69
CA LEU A 15 22.49 -6.43 9.60
C LEU A 15 23.42 -5.78 8.56
N TYR A 16 22.82 -5.24 7.48
CA TYR A 16 23.55 -4.62 6.37
C TYR A 16 23.38 -3.10 6.32
N TRP A 17 23.07 -2.47 7.46
CA TRP A 17 22.74 -1.04 7.59
C TRP A 17 23.80 -0.08 7.04
N LYS A 18 25.06 -0.51 6.92
CA LYS A 18 26.09 0.30 6.25
C LYS A 18 25.75 0.60 4.78
N LYS A 19 24.71 -0.04 4.24
CA LYS A 19 24.15 0.16 2.91
C LYS A 19 22.74 0.79 2.92
N PHE A 20 22.12 1.04 4.09
CA PHE A 20 20.73 1.47 4.25
C PHE A 20 20.58 2.52 5.36
N GLU A 21 19.72 3.53 5.19
CA GLU A 21 19.47 4.57 6.19
C GLU A 21 18.12 4.32 6.90
N ASP A 22 18.10 3.99 8.19
CA ASP A 22 16.86 3.84 8.98
C ASP A 22 16.99 4.41 10.42
N HIS A 23 15.88 4.92 10.98
CA HIS A 23 15.82 5.60 12.27
C HIS A 23 14.62 5.14 13.13
N ILE A 24 14.79 5.15 14.47
CA ILE A 24 13.83 4.60 15.44
C ILE A 24 13.40 5.65 16.48
N ALA A 25 12.10 5.81 16.71
CA ALA A 25 11.53 6.63 17.79
C ALA A 25 10.38 5.92 18.55
N MET A 26 10.52 4.62 18.82
CA MET A 26 9.42 3.79 19.35
C MET A 26 9.15 3.96 20.86
N ASN A 27 10.19 4.16 21.69
CA ASN A 27 10.07 4.13 23.16
C ASN A 27 9.66 5.44 23.84
N HIS A 28 9.69 6.56 23.11
CA HIS A 28 9.36 7.88 23.68
C HIS A 28 7.84 8.16 23.71
N ALA A 29 7.04 7.40 22.98
CA ALA A 29 5.61 7.66 22.85
C ALA A 29 4.83 7.31 24.14
N ASP A 30 3.82 8.13 24.48
CA ASP A 30 2.93 7.86 25.61
C ASP A 30 2.03 6.63 25.35
N PHE A 31 1.55 6.51 24.10
CA PHE A 31 0.89 5.35 23.49
C PHE A 31 1.22 5.30 21.98
N ILE A 32 1.10 4.12 21.39
CA ILE A 32 1.33 3.84 19.98
C ILE A 32 0.00 3.39 19.36
N ILE A 33 -0.34 4.00 18.22
CA ILE A 33 -1.45 3.54 17.39
C ILE A 33 -0.88 2.75 16.22
N THR A 34 -1.41 1.55 16.01
CA THR A 34 -1.19 0.76 14.81
C THR A 34 -2.48 0.58 14.04
N SER A 35 -2.37 0.31 12.74
CA SER A 35 -3.54 0.14 11.87
C SER A 35 -4.06 -1.31 11.88
N THR A 36 -3.21 -2.26 12.24
CA THR A 36 -3.48 -3.71 12.28
C THR A 36 -2.80 -4.37 13.48
N PHE A 37 -3.26 -5.55 13.87
CA PHE A 37 -2.54 -6.44 14.79
C PHE A 37 -1.25 -6.97 14.17
N GLN A 38 -1.27 -7.27 12.86
CA GLN A 38 -0.09 -7.68 12.10
C GLN A 38 1.09 -6.70 12.25
N GLU A 39 0.80 -5.40 12.30
CA GLU A 39 1.82 -4.37 12.53
C GLU A 39 2.54 -4.57 13.88
N ILE A 40 1.86 -5.06 14.92
CA ILE A 40 2.44 -5.28 16.25
C ILE A 40 3.15 -6.64 16.32
N ALA A 41 2.37 -7.73 16.22
CA ALA A 41 2.78 -9.08 16.59
C ALA A 41 2.59 -10.11 15.46
N GLY A 42 2.39 -9.62 14.24
CA GLY A 42 2.35 -10.49 13.09
C GLY A 42 1.15 -11.43 13.08
N ASN A 43 1.40 -12.66 12.65
CA ASN A 43 0.45 -13.75 12.70
C ASN A 43 1.19 -15.02 13.16
N LYS A 44 0.52 -16.18 13.12
CA LYS A 44 1.09 -17.44 13.60
C LYS A 44 2.39 -17.84 12.87
N ASP A 45 2.51 -17.49 11.59
CA ASP A 45 3.57 -17.97 10.71
C ASP A 45 4.60 -16.89 10.38
N THR A 46 4.29 -15.61 10.64
CA THR A 46 5.18 -14.47 10.32
C THR A 46 5.24 -13.44 11.44
N VAL A 47 6.44 -12.96 11.73
CA VAL A 47 6.74 -11.92 12.74
C VAL A 47 6.12 -10.56 12.37
N GLY A 48 5.67 -9.81 13.38
CA GLY A 48 5.12 -8.45 13.23
C GLY A 48 6.17 -7.35 12.96
N GLN A 49 5.73 -6.16 12.56
CA GLN A 49 6.65 -5.04 12.27
C GLN A 49 7.33 -4.53 13.54
N TYR A 50 6.56 -4.27 14.61
CA TYR A 50 7.15 -3.91 15.89
C TYR A 50 7.86 -5.10 16.55
N GLU A 51 7.31 -6.32 16.43
CA GLU A 51 7.94 -7.54 16.94
C GLU A 51 9.36 -7.74 16.38
N SER A 52 9.59 -7.43 15.11
CA SER A 52 10.94 -7.54 14.51
C SER A 52 11.96 -6.57 15.13
N HIS A 53 11.52 -5.62 15.96
CA HIS A 53 12.36 -4.65 16.66
C HIS A 53 12.55 -5.00 18.15
N MET A 54 12.00 -6.13 18.62
CA MET A 54 12.22 -6.61 19.99
C MET A 54 13.69 -6.87 20.25
N ALA A 55 14.38 -7.55 19.32
CA ALA A 55 15.80 -7.82 19.42
C ALA A 55 16.45 -7.84 18.02
N PHE A 56 17.46 -7.00 17.82
CA PHE A 56 18.22 -6.95 16.57
C PHE A 56 19.63 -6.38 16.81
N THR A 57 20.46 -6.41 15.78
CA THR A 57 21.82 -5.87 15.88
C THR A 57 22.19 -5.09 14.63
N MET A 58 22.91 -3.97 14.83
CA MET A 58 23.55 -3.22 13.76
C MET A 58 25.05 -3.39 13.91
N PRO A 59 25.68 -4.37 13.22
CA PRO A 59 27.07 -4.73 13.44
C PRO A 59 28.02 -3.53 13.28
N GLY A 60 28.88 -3.35 14.28
CA GLY A 60 29.79 -2.21 14.36
C GLY A 60 29.15 -0.89 14.81
N LEU A 61 27.87 -0.87 15.18
CA LEU A 61 27.16 0.33 15.62
C LEU A 61 26.57 0.21 17.04
N TYR A 62 25.67 -0.74 17.27
CA TYR A 62 25.11 -1.13 18.57
C TYR A 62 24.28 -2.42 18.44
N ARG A 63 23.88 -2.98 19.59
CA ARG A 63 22.96 -4.12 19.69
C ARG A 63 21.74 -3.71 20.50
N VAL A 64 20.56 -4.09 20.04
CA VAL A 64 19.29 -3.93 20.75
C VAL A 64 18.90 -5.27 21.32
N VAL A 65 19.02 -5.42 22.64
CA VAL A 65 18.68 -6.67 23.35
C VAL A 65 17.18 -6.73 23.65
N HIS A 66 16.58 -5.57 23.97
CA HIS A 66 15.15 -5.42 24.23
C HIS A 66 14.70 -4.03 23.78
N GLY A 67 14.30 -3.92 22.51
CA GLY A 67 13.97 -2.66 21.85
C GLY A 67 12.53 -2.21 22.05
N ILE A 68 11.60 -3.15 22.00
CA ILE A 68 10.17 -2.94 22.23
C ILE A 68 9.59 -4.24 22.76
N ASP A 69 8.44 -4.18 23.44
CA ASP A 69 7.69 -5.37 23.86
C ASP A 69 6.32 -5.32 23.18
N VAL A 70 5.97 -6.38 22.44
CA VAL A 70 4.67 -6.50 21.76
C VAL A 70 3.49 -6.57 22.74
N PHE A 71 3.76 -6.92 24.00
CA PHE A 71 2.77 -6.93 25.09
C PHE A 71 2.68 -5.60 25.84
N ASP A 72 3.45 -4.59 25.45
CA ASP A 72 3.42 -3.29 26.13
C ASP A 72 2.02 -2.67 26.01
N PRO A 73 1.38 -2.29 27.13
CA PRO A 73 0.01 -1.78 27.12
C PRO A 73 -0.14 -0.53 26.25
N LYS A 74 0.96 0.19 25.95
CA LYS A 74 0.94 1.40 25.10
C LYS A 74 0.44 1.13 23.68
N PHE A 75 0.46 -0.12 23.20
CA PHE A 75 -0.02 -0.46 21.86
C PHE A 75 -1.54 -0.52 21.80
N ASN A 76 -2.12 0.20 20.84
CA ASN A 76 -3.56 0.24 20.61
C ASN A 76 -3.85 0.17 19.11
N ILE A 77 -4.68 -0.78 18.69
CA ILE A 77 -5.08 -0.90 17.29
C ILE A 77 -6.26 0.04 17.04
N VAL A 78 -6.02 1.05 16.21
CA VAL A 78 -7.05 2.00 15.75
C VAL A 78 -6.94 2.09 14.24
N SER A 79 -7.68 1.23 13.56
CA SER A 79 -7.63 1.10 12.11
C SER A 79 -8.25 2.33 11.41
N PRO A 80 -7.55 2.95 10.45
CA PRO A 80 -8.10 4.07 9.69
C PRO A 80 -9.14 3.59 8.66
N GLY A 81 -9.78 4.53 7.97
CA GLY A 81 -10.73 4.23 6.90
C GLY A 81 -10.50 5.07 5.64
N ALA A 82 -11.40 4.92 4.68
CA ALA A 82 -11.49 5.81 3.52
C ALA A 82 -12.48 6.96 3.78
N ASP A 83 -12.27 8.10 3.11
CA ASP A 83 -13.23 9.21 3.13
C ASP A 83 -14.48 8.82 2.34
N MET A 84 -15.57 8.56 3.04
CA MET A 84 -16.83 8.08 2.47
C MET A 84 -17.54 9.10 1.55
N SER A 85 -17.08 10.36 1.53
CA SER A 85 -17.55 11.35 0.54
C SER A 85 -16.88 11.19 -0.81
N ILE A 86 -15.70 10.56 -0.86
CA ILE A 86 -14.88 10.35 -2.06
C ILE A 86 -15.04 8.91 -2.56
N TYR A 87 -14.90 7.95 -1.65
CA TYR A 87 -14.96 6.52 -1.92
C TYR A 87 -16.26 5.98 -1.35
N PHE A 88 -17.10 5.42 -2.22
CA PHE A 88 -18.41 4.89 -1.86
C PHE A 88 -18.81 3.83 -2.90
N PRO A 89 -19.76 2.93 -2.58
CA PRO A 89 -20.13 1.83 -3.47
C PRO A 89 -20.51 2.30 -4.87
N TYR A 90 -19.97 1.63 -5.89
CA TYR A 90 -20.25 1.95 -7.30
C TYR A 90 -21.75 1.86 -7.68
N THR A 91 -22.53 1.13 -6.89
CA THR A 91 -23.98 0.93 -7.06
C THR A 91 -24.82 2.16 -6.68
N GLU A 92 -24.26 3.14 -5.96
CA GLU A 92 -24.95 4.38 -5.60
C GLU A 92 -25.01 5.36 -6.77
N GLN A 93 -25.85 5.06 -7.77
CA GLN A 93 -25.96 5.80 -9.04
C GLN A 93 -26.17 7.31 -8.86
N GLN A 94 -26.94 7.71 -7.85
CA GLN A 94 -27.23 9.11 -7.53
C GLN A 94 -26.00 9.91 -7.07
N LYS A 95 -24.94 9.25 -6.57
CA LYS A 95 -23.71 9.91 -6.13
C LYS A 95 -22.61 9.88 -7.20
N ARG A 96 -22.78 9.12 -8.28
CA ARG A 96 -21.77 8.95 -9.33
C ARG A 96 -21.43 10.28 -10.00
N LEU A 97 -20.13 10.50 -10.21
CA LEU A 97 -19.61 11.73 -10.80
C LEU A 97 -19.53 11.59 -12.33
N THR A 98 -20.68 11.46 -12.99
CA THR A 98 -20.78 11.17 -14.43
C THR A 98 -20.16 12.23 -15.32
N SER A 99 -20.04 13.47 -14.85
CA SER A 99 -19.31 14.54 -15.56
C SER A 99 -17.84 14.23 -15.79
N LEU A 100 -17.24 13.32 -15.01
CA LEU A 100 -15.84 12.89 -15.14
C LEU A 100 -15.66 11.71 -16.10
N HIS A 101 -16.75 11.11 -16.60
CA HIS A 101 -16.66 9.89 -17.42
C HIS A 101 -15.92 10.12 -18.73
N THR A 102 -16.11 11.27 -19.38
CA THR A 102 -15.35 11.62 -20.59
C THR A 102 -13.85 11.68 -20.35
N GLU A 103 -13.42 12.27 -19.23
CA GLU A 103 -11.99 12.30 -18.85
C GLU A 103 -11.46 10.91 -18.52
N ILE A 104 -12.23 10.09 -17.82
CA ILE A 104 -11.85 8.72 -17.47
C ILE A 104 -11.75 7.83 -18.72
N GLU A 105 -12.66 7.99 -19.67
CA GLU A 105 -12.65 7.26 -20.94
C GLU A 105 -11.45 7.67 -21.81
N GLU A 106 -11.09 8.95 -21.83
CA GLU A 106 -9.86 9.41 -22.46
C GLU A 106 -8.64 8.77 -21.78
N LEU A 107 -8.59 8.85 -20.44
CA LEU A 107 -7.48 8.33 -19.65
C LEU A 107 -7.27 6.82 -19.87
N LEU A 108 -8.35 6.04 -19.95
CA LEU A 108 -8.30 4.58 -20.10
C LEU A 108 -8.16 4.11 -21.56
N PHE A 109 -8.83 4.77 -22.49
CA PHE A 109 -9.09 4.20 -23.82
C PHE A 109 -8.71 5.10 -25.00
N SER A 110 -8.13 6.27 -24.76
CA SER A 110 -7.59 7.10 -25.84
C SER A 110 -6.48 6.38 -26.59
N ASP A 111 -6.48 6.47 -27.91
CA ASP A 111 -5.43 5.89 -28.76
C ASP A 111 -4.19 6.81 -28.85
N ILE A 112 -4.23 7.95 -28.15
CA ILE A 112 -3.13 8.91 -28.05
C ILE A 112 -2.24 8.51 -26.86
N GLU A 113 -0.93 8.53 -27.07
CA GLU A 113 0.06 8.41 -25.99
C GLU A 113 0.65 9.78 -25.67
N ASN A 114 0.81 10.08 -24.38
CA ASN A 114 1.34 11.35 -23.91
C ASN A 114 2.07 11.19 -22.56
N ALA A 115 2.16 12.28 -21.80
CA ALA A 115 2.78 12.31 -20.47
C ALA A 115 1.82 11.90 -19.34
N GLU A 116 0.53 11.76 -19.61
CA GLU A 116 -0.47 11.27 -18.66
C GLU A 116 -0.72 9.77 -18.81
N HIS A 117 -0.60 9.23 -20.02
CA HIS A 117 -0.82 7.81 -20.28
C HIS A 117 -0.01 7.31 -21.48
N LYS A 118 0.40 6.04 -21.39
CA LYS A 118 1.20 5.31 -22.38
C LYS A 118 0.54 3.99 -22.71
N PHE A 119 0.81 3.52 -23.92
CA PHE A 119 0.24 2.32 -24.52
C PHE A 119 -1.29 2.38 -24.63
N VAL A 120 -1.90 1.41 -25.33
CA VAL A 120 -3.33 1.45 -25.67
C VAL A 120 -4.02 0.14 -25.29
N LEU A 121 -5.32 0.21 -25.01
CA LEU A 121 -6.19 -0.95 -24.84
C LEU A 121 -6.95 -1.23 -26.13
N LYS A 122 -6.64 -2.37 -26.77
CA LYS A 122 -7.25 -2.75 -28.05
C LYS A 122 -8.72 -3.12 -27.90
N ASP A 123 -9.05 -3.89 -26.87
CA ASP A 123 -10.42 -4.29 -26.55
C ASP A 123 -10.93 -3.51 -25.34
N LYS A 124 -11.68 -2.44 -25.60
CA LYS A 124 -12.22 -1.53 -24.59
C LYS A 124 -13.34 -2.16 -23.74
N LYS A 125 -13.82 -3.35 -24.09
CA LYS A 125 -14.93 -4.03 -23.38
C LYS A 125 -14.48 -5.04 -22.34
N LYS A 126 -13.21 -5.45 -22.36
CA LYS A 126 -12.68 -6.40 -21.37
C LYS A 126 -12.68 -5.79 -19.98
N PRO A 127 -12.96 -6.58 -18.92
CA PRO A 127 -12.71 -6.16 -17.56
C PRO A 127 -11.26 -5.71 -17.36
N ILE A 128 -11.04 -4.88 -16.34
CA ILE A 128 -9.73 -4.30 -16.06
C ILE A 128 -9.19 -4.84 -14.74
N ILE A 129 -7.97 -5.37 -14.75
CA ILE A 129 -7.12 -5.41 -13.56
C ILE A 129 -6.57 -4.01 -13.36
N PHE A 130 -6.93 -3.39 -12.24
CA PHE A 130 -6.50 -2.04 -11.88
C PHE A 130 -5.52 -2.08 -10.71
N SER A 131 -4.45 -1.30 -10.80
CA SER A 131 -3.54 -1.09 -9.68
C SER A 131 -3.05 0.34 -9.66
N MET A 132 -2.98 0.94 -8.47
CA MET A 132 -2.54 2.31 -8.28
C MET A 132 -1.63 2.40 -7.06
N ALA A 133 -0.39 2.84 -7.29
CA ALA A 133 0.61 3.00 -6.25
C ALA A 133 1.74 3.93 -6.71
N ARG A 134 2.63 4.29 -5.79
CA ARG A 134 3.93 4.88 -6.17
C ARG A 134 4.75 3.84 -6.94
N LEU A 135 5.64 4.32 -7.80
CA LEU A 135 6.58 3.46 -8.52
C LEU A 135 7.87 3.35 -7.71
N ASP A 136 7.92 2.38 -6.81
CA ASP A 136 9.10 2.01 -6.04
C ASP A 136 9.23 0.48 -5.98
N ARG A 137 10.41 -0.01 -5.58
CA ARG A 137 10.72 -1.45 -5.61
C ARG A 137 9.81 -2.26 -4.68
N VAL A 138 9.43 -1.69 -3.54
CA VAL A 138 8.61 -2.39 -2.53
C VAL A 138 7.19 -2.57 -3.06
N LYS A 139 6.63 -1.55 -3.73
CA LYS A 139 5.29 -1.62 -4.36
C LYS A 139 5.20 -2.65 -5.48
N ASN A 140 6.33 -3.02 -6.10
CA ASN A 140 6.42 -4.15 -7.03
C ASN A 140 5.42 -4.08 -8.21
N MET A 141 5.20 -2.87 -8.73
CA MET A 141 4.31 -2.67 -9.89
C MET A 141 4.85 -3.40 -11.13
N THR A 142 6.17 -3.44 -11.30
CA THR A 142 6.82 -4.20 -12.37
C THR A 142 6.60 -5.70 -12.23
N GLY A 143 6.53 -6.25 -11.02
CA GLY A 143 6.19 -7.66 -10.79
C GLY A 143 4.77 -8.01 -11.24
N LEU A 144 3.81 -7.09 -11.06
CA LEU A 144 2.44 -7.27 -11.59
C LEU A 144 2.42 -7.29 -13.12
N VAL A 145 3.18 -6.41 -13.78
CA VAL A 145 3.32 -6.42 -15.24
C VAL A 145 3.94 -7.72 -15.73
N GLU A 146 5.00 -8.20 -15.07
CA GLU A 146 5.63 -9.48 -15.40
C GLU A 146 4.66 -10.66 -15.23
N MET A 147 3.95 -10.70 -14.09
CA MET A 147 2.95 -11.73 -13.79
C MET A 147 1.85 -11.78 -14.87
N TYR A 148 1.34 -10.62 -15.28
CA TYR A 148 0.34 -10.52 -16.34
C TYR A 148 0.91 -10.92 -17.71
N GLY A 149 2.14 -10.49 -18.01
CA GLY A 149 2.79 -10.77 -19.29
C GLY A 149 3.13 -12.25 -19.52
N ARG A 150 3.40 -13.00 -18.44
CA ARG A 150 3.64 -14.45 -18.49
C ARG A 150 2.40 -15.30 -18.73
N ASN A 151 1.19 -14.75 -18.58
CA ASN A 151 -0.04 -15.53 -18.61
C ASN A 151 -0.97 -15.07 -19.77
N PRO A 152 -0.86 -15.70 -20.96
CA PRO A 152 -1.71 -15.37 -22.10
C PRO A 152 -3.21 -15.55 -21.82
N ARG A 153 -3.57 -16.53 -20.99
CA ARG A 153 -4.97 -16.77 -20.62
C ARG A 153 -5.54 -15.60 -19.82
N LEU A 154 -4.73 -14.96 -18.98
CA LEU A 154 -5.14 -13.75 -18.27
C LEU A 154 -5.35 -12.58 -19.23
N GLN A 155 -4.44 -12.39 -20.19
CA GLN A 155 -4.53 -11.34 -21.23
C GLN A 155 -5.73 -11.51 -22.17
N GLU A 156 -6.18 -12.75 -22.39
CA GLU A 156 -7.41 -13.04 -23.13
C GLU A 156 -8.65 -12.54 -22.38
N LEU A 157 -8.68 -12.71 -21.05
CA LEU A 157 -9.84 -12.43 -20.21
C LEU A 157 -9.98 -10.95 -19.87
N VAL A 158 -8.87 -10.28 -19.57
CA VAL A 158 -8.86 -8.93 -18.98
C VAL A 158 -7.76 -8.05 -19.55
N ASN A 159 -7.90 -6.74 -19.40
CA ASN A 159 -6.85 -5.75 -19.65
C ASN A 159 -6.11 -5.43 -18.34
N LEU A 160 -4.88 -4.92 -18.44
CA LEU A 160 -4.12 -4.40 -17.30
C LEU A 160 -4.05 -2.88 -17.35
N VAL A 161 -4.41 -2.22 -16.26
CA VAL A 161 -4.27 -0.77 -16.08
C VAL A 161 -3.48 -0.50 -14.81
N VAL A 162 -2.33 0.15 -14.96
CA VAL A 162 -1.44 0.50 -13.85
C VAL A 162 -1.25 2.00 -13.77
N VAL A 163 -1.49 2.57 -12.59
CA VAL A 163 -1.30 3.99 -12.28
C VAL A 163 -0.09 4.11 -11.36
N CYS A 164 1.07 4.46 -11.92
CA CYS A 164 2.30 4.60 -11.16
C CYS A 164 3.37 5.42 -11.92
N GLY A 165 4.18 6.14 -11.15
CA GLY A 165 5.25 7.01 -11.65
C GLY A 165 4.74 8.30 -12.31
N ASP A 166 5.57 9.34 -12.35
CA ASP A 166 5.27 10.56 -13.12
C ASP A 166 5.97 10.51 -14.49
N HIS A 167 5.20 10.46 -15.58
CA HIS A 167 5.79 10.39 -16.94
C HIS A 167 6.11 11.77 -17.51
N GLY A 168 5.63 12.85 -16.89
CA GLY A 168 5.82 14.22 -17.38
C GLY A 168 7.17 14.82 -17.01
N LYS A 169 7.89 14.22 -16.06
CA LYS A 169 9.19 14.69 -15.59
C LYS A 169 10.14 13.51 -15.44
N VAL A 170 11.42 13.74 -15.73
CA VAL A 170 12.46 12.78 -15.37
C VAL A 170 12.54 12.75 -13.85
N SER A 171 12.31 11.58 -13.27
CA SER A 171 12.39 11.40 -11.82
C SER A 171 13.80 11.69 -11.31
N LYS A 172 13.91 12.25 -10.11
CA LYS A 172 15.18 12.39 -9.38
C LYS A 172 15.44 11.21 -8.44
N ASP A 173 14.45 10.35 -8.26
CA ASP A 173 14.54 9.18 -7.41
C ASP A 173 15.13 7.99 -8.20
N LYS A 174 16.17 7.36 -7.62
CA LYS A 174 16.90 6.28 -8.30
C LYS A 174 16.09 5.00 -8.41
N GLU A 175 15.22 4.71 -7.43
CA GLU A 175 14.36 3.52 -7.50
C GLU A 175 13.29 3.69 -8.56
N GLU A 176 12.64 4.86 -8.59
CA GLU A 176 11.65 5.18 -9.61
C GLU A 176 12.27 5.11 -11.01
N GLN A 177 13.46 5.67 -11.24
CA GLN A 177 14.16 5.57 -12.54
C GLN A 177 14.40 4.10 -12.96
N ALA A 178 14.85 3.25 -12.03
CA ALA A 178 15.14 1.84 -12.30
C ALA A 178 13.85 1.05 -12.59
N GLU A 179 12.81 1.24 -11.78
CA GLU A 179 11.51 0.60 -11.99
C GLU A 179 10.84 1.10 -13.27
N PHE A 180 10.97 2.38 -13.61
CA PHE A 180 10.46 2.95 -14.86
C PHE A 180 11.10 2.31 -16.09
N LYS A 181 12.43 2.11 -16.08
CA LYS A 181 13.13 1.37 -17.14
C LYS A 181 12.63 -0.07 -17.23
N LYS A 182 12.51 -0.75 -16.08
CA LYS A 182 12.04 -2.14 -16.00
C LYS A 182 10.61 -2.30 -16.53
N MET A 183 9.73 -1.32 -16.30
CA MET A 183 8.38 -1.31 -16.86
C MET A 183 8.39 -1.38 -18.39
N PHE A 184 9.20 -0.54 -19.06
CA PHE A 184 9.34 -0.57 -20.52
C PHE A 184 9.89 -1.91 -21.01
N ASP A 185 10.98 -2.39 -20.41
CA ASP A 185 11.64 -3.65 -20.78
C ASP A 185 10.63 -4.82 -20.72
N LEU A 186 9.79 -4.88 -19.67
CA LEU A 186 8.77 -5.94 -19.52
C LEU A 186 7.63 -5.82 -20.52
N ILE A 187 7.14 -4.60 -20.78
CA ILE A 187 6.05 -4.38 -21.74
C ILE A 187 6.47 -4.79 -23.15
N GLU A 188 7.72 -4.48 -23.53
CA GLU A 188 8.30 -4.91 -24.80
C GLU A 188 8.53 -6.43 -24.82
N GLN A 189 9.18 -6.98 -23.79
CA GLN A 189 9.50 -8.42 -23.69
C GLN A 189 8.25 -9.31 -23.84
N TYR A 190 7.13 -8.94 -23.23
CA TYR A 190 5.89 -9.72 -23.27
C TYR A 190 4.89 -9.21 -24.31
N ASN A 191 5.27 -8.25 -25.16
CA ASN A 191 4.44 -7.68 -26.23
C ASN A 191 3.05 -7.23 -25.73
N LEU A 192 3.02 -6.42 -24.67
CA LEU A 192 1.76 -6.05 -23.98
C LEU A 192 1.00 -4.90 -24.63
N ILE A 193 1.48 -4.35 -25.74
CA ILE A 193 0.78 -3.30 -26.48
C ILE A 193 -0.60 -3.81 -26.93
N GLY A 194 -1.66 -3.07 -26.59
CA GLY A 194 -3.04 -3.50 -26.81
C GLY A 194 -3.69 -4.20 -25.62
N HIS A 195 -2.89 -4.62 -24.62
CA HIS A 195 -3.33 -5.32 -23.42
C HIS A 195 -3.07 -4.54 -22.12
N ILE A 196 -2.21 -3.51 -22.16
CA ILE A 196 -1.84 -2.68 -21.02
C ILE A 196 -2.09 -1.19 -21.28
N ARG A 197 -2.51 -0.48 -20.23
CA ARG A 197 -2.50 0.98 -20.14
C ARG A 197 -1.66 1.40 -18.94
N TRP A 198 -0.61 2.17 -19.17
CA TRP A 198 0.21 2.71 -18.09
C TRP A 198 -0.07 4.20 -17.92
N ILE A 199 -0.64 4.56 -16.78
CA ILE A 199 -1.10 5.91 -16.46
C ILE A 199 -0.14 6.54 -15.45
N SER A 200 0.18 7.81 -15.66
CA SER A 200 0.98 8.65 -14.75
C SER A 200 0.23 8.91 -13.44
N ALA A 201 0.97 9.21 -12.37
CA ALA A 201 0.44 9.39 -11.03
C ALA A 201 -0.77 10.34 -10.98
N GLN A 202 -1.87 9.87 -10.38
CA GLN A 202 -3.12 10.62 -10.32
C GLN A 202 -3.24 11.38 -8.99
N MET A 203 -3.21 12.71 -9.04
CA MET A 203 -3.21 13.58 -7.86
C MET A 203 -4.61 14.01 -7.40
N ASN A 204 -5.64 13.82 -8.23
CA ASN A 204 -7.02 14.21 -7.90
C ASN A 204 -7.79 13.05 -7.28
N ARG A 205 -7.85 13.02 -5.93
CA ARG A 205 -8.59 12.00 -5.18
C ARG A 205 -10.08 11.87 -5.54
N VAL A 206 -10.74 12.95 -5.94
CA VAL A 206 -12.16 12.92 -6.32
C VAL A 206 -12.34 12.14 -7.63
N ARG A 207 -11.48 12.41 -8.62
CA ARG A 207 -11.44 11.64 -9.87
C ARG A 207 -11.01 10.20 -9.61
N ASN A 208 -10.06 9.95 -8.71
CA ASN A 208 -9.62 8.60 -8.35
C ASN A 208 -10.77 7.77 -7.76
N GLY A 209 -11.61 8.37 -6.90
CA GLY A 209 -12.80 7.69 -6.38
C GLY A 209 -13.75 7.24 -7.49
N GLU A 210 -13.98 8.10 -8.49
CA GLU A 210 -14.81 7.75 -9.65
C GLU A 210 -14.12 6.74 -10.57
N LEU A 211 -12.80 6.80 -10.71
CA LEU A 211 -12.01 5.82 -11.47
C LEU A 211 -12.18 4.41 -10.88
N TYR A 212 -12.03 4.23 -9.56
CA TYR A 212 -12.29 2.93 -8.92
C TYR A 212 -13.70 2.41 -9.23
N ARG A 213 -14.73 3.27 -9.15
CA ARG A 213 -16.12 2.90 -9.48
C ARG A 213 -16.32 2.59 -10.97
N TYR A 214 -15.63 3.29 -11.86
CA TYR A 214 -15.66 3.00 -13.29
C TYR A 214 -15.06 1.60 -13.58
N ILE A 215 -13.98 1.21 -12.89
CA ILE A 215 -13.45 -0.15 -12.97
C ILE A 215 -14.47 -1.19 -12.45
N CYS A 216 -15.26 -0.87 -11.42
CA CYS A 216 -16.36 -1.73 -10.96
C CYS A 216 -17.45 -1.92 -12.03
N ASP A 217 -17.79 -0.87 -12.78
CA ASP A 217 -18.77 -0.95 -13.87
C ASP A 217 -18.32 -1.97 -14.92
N MET A 218 -17.02 -2.00 -15.21
CA MET A 218 -16.38 -2.96 -16.10
C MET A 218 -16.17 -4.36 -15.51
N LYS A 219 -16.65 -4.62 -14.29
CA LYS A 219 -16.46 -5.90 -13.58
C LYS A 219 -14.98 -6.28 -13.44
N GLY A 220 -14.13 -5.26 -13.27
CA GLY A 220 -12.70 -5.42 -13.04
C GLY A 220 -12.34 -5.90 -11.63
N ALA A 221 -11.06 -5.85 -11.29
CA ALA A 221 -10.55 -6.14 -9.95
C ALA A 221 -9.36 -5.23 -9.62
N PHE A 222 -9.16 -4.95 -8.33
CA PHE A 222 -7.96 -4.27 -7.84
C PHE A 222 -6.87 -5.29 -7.50
N VAL A 223 -5.62 -5.02 -7.89
CA VAL A 223 -4.47 -5.84 -7.52
C VAL A 223 -3.42 -4.99 -6.82
N GLN A 224 -3.02 -5.39 -5.62
CA GLN A 224 -1.95 -4.79 -4.84
C GLN A 224 -0.80 -5.83 -4.74
N PRO A 225 0.33 -5.64 -5.46
CA PRO A 225 1.34 -6.68 -5.63
C PRO A 225 2.61 -6.49 -4.78
N ALA A 226 2.61 -5.60 -3.78
CA ALA A 226 3.83 -5.25 -3.06
C ALA A 226 4.49 -6.47 -2.39
N PHE A 227 5.82 -6.46 -2.35
CA PHE A 227 6.57 -7.44 -1.55
C PHE A 227 6.22 -7.35 -0.07
N TYR A 228 5.94 -6.13 0.40
CA TYR A 228 5.43 -5.85 1.73
C TYR A 228 4.56 -4.60 1.69
N GLU A 229 3.41 -4.62 2.35
CA GLU A 229 2.53 -3.45 2.47
C GLU A 229 2.18 -3.21 3.93
N ALA A 230 2.65 -2.10 4.51
CA ALA A 230 2.48 -1.85 5.94
C ALA A 230 1.01 -1.79 6.36
N PHE A 231 0.15 -1.14 5.54
CA PHE A 231 -1.29 -1.11 5.74
C PHE A 231 -2.06 -1.30 4.43
N GLY A 232 -1.85 -0.41 3.45
CA GLY A 232 -2.52 -0.48 2.14
C GLY A 232 -3.84 0.30 2.08
N LEU A 233 -3.78 1.64 2.16
CA LEU A 233 -4.98 2.48 2.00
C LEU A 233 -5.70 2.24 0.67
N THR A 234 -4.97 1.94 -0.41
CA THR A 234 -5.57 1.65 -1.72
C THR A 234 -6.41 0.37 -1.71
N VAL A 235 -6.09 -0.61 -0.85
CA VAL A 235 -6.94 -1.79 -0.61
C VAL A 235 -8.27 -1.37 0.02
N ILE A 236 -8.22 -0.50 1.05
CA ILE A 236 -9.42 0.05 1.68
C ILE A 236 -10.25 0.86 0.68
N GLU A 237 -9.64 1.73 -0.10
CA GLU A 237 -10.32 2.54 -1.12
C GLU A 237 -11.02 1.67 -2.18
N ALA A 238 -10.33 0.67 -2.72
CA ALA A 238 -10.89 -0.27 -3.70
C ALA A 238 -12.08 -1.04 -3.11
N MET A 239 -11.92 -1.63 -1.92
CA MET A 239 -12.98 -2.36 -1.24
C MET A 239 -14.17 -1.46 -0.89
N THR A 240 -13.94 -0.21 -0.48
CA THR A 240 -14.98 0.79 -0.19
C THR A 240 -15.82 1.14 -1.43
N CYS A 241 -15.20 1.16 -2.61
CA CYS A 241 -15.90 1.34 -3.88
C CYS A 241 -16.63 0.07 -4.37
N GLY A 242 -16.45 -1.07 -3.68
CA GLY A 242 -17.00 -2.37 -4.04
C GLY A 242 -16.18 -3.11 -5.11
N LEU A 243 -14.90 -2.78 -5.29
CA LEU A 243 -14.03 -3.44 -6.26
C LEU A 243 -13.40 -4.69 -5.63
N PRO A 244 -13.65 -5.92 -6.16
CA PRO A 244 -12.97 -7.12 -5.70
C PRO A 244 -11.46 -6.94 -5.71
N THR A 245 -10.83 -7.26 -4.59
CA THR A 245 -9.42 -6.91 -4.36
C THR A 245 -8.57 -8.16 -4.11
N PHE A 246 -7.43 -8.19 -4.79
CA PHE A 246 -6.34 -9.15 -4.61
C PHE A 246 -5.15 -8.40 -4.04
N ALA A 247 -4.72 -8.71 -2.83
CA ALA A 247 -3.63 -7.98 -2.18
C ALA A 247 -2.56 -8.91 -1.63
N THR A 248 -1.35 -8.38 -1.44
CA THR A 248 -0.24 -9.13 -0.88
C THR A 248 -0.60 -9.79 0.46
N ALA A 249 -0.13 -11.03 0.66
CA ALA A 249 -0.24 -11.73 1.93
C ALA A 249 0.75 -11.22 2.99
N TYR A 250 1.61 -10.26 2.67
CA TYR A 250 2.67 -9.77 3.54
C TYR A 250 2.41 -8.33 4.03
N GLY A 251 2.11 -8.21 5.33
CA GLY A 251 1.82 -6.94 5.99
C GLY A 251 0.33 -6.70 6.21
N GLY A 252 -0.09 -5.44 6.31
CA GLY A 252 -1.44 -5.05 6.69
C GLY A 252 -2.58 -5.64 5.86
N PRO A 253 -2.47 -5.81 4.52
CA PRO A 253 -3.55 -6.39 3.73
C PRO A 253 -3.94 -7.81 4.13
N ALA A 254 -3.01 -8.58 4.72
CA ALA A 254 -3.26 -9.93 5.24
C ALA A 254 -4.30 -9.97 6.37
N GLU A 255 -4.44 -8.86 7.10
CA GLU A 255 -5.48 -8.69 8.13
C GLU A 255 -6.73 -7.99 7.57
N ILE A 256 -6.57 -7.08 6.60
CA ILE A 256 -7.70 -6.37 5.99
C ILE A 256 -8.63 -7.35 5.26
N ILE A 257 -8.06 -8.25 4.46
CA ILE A 257 -8.81 -9.18 3.63
C ILE A 257 -9.03 -10.51 4.36
N VAL A 258 -10.25 -11.04 4.22
CA VAL A 258 -10.58 -12.42 4.55
C VAL A 258 -10.62 -13.19 3.24
N ASN A 259 -9.59 -14.01 3.00
CA ASN A 259 -9.38 -14.70 1.73
C ASN A 259 -10.61 -15.52 1.29
N GLY A 260 -11.08 -15.29 0.06
CA GLY A 260 -12.27 -15.91 -0.52
C GLY A 260 -13.62 -15.37 -0.03
N VAL A 261 -13.61 -14.39 0.89
CA VAL A 261 -14.83 -13.79 1.46
C VAL A 261 -14.91 -12.31 1.08
N SER A 262 -13.95 -11.49 1.51
CA SER A 262 -13.92 -10.04 1.25
C SER A 262 -12.90 -9.62 0.20
N GLY A 263 -12.17 -10.59 -0.37
CA GLY A 263 -11.10 -10.41 -1.33
C GLY A 263 -10.21 -11.66 -1.35
N TYR A 264 -9.02 -11.54 -1.94
CA TYR A 264 -8.06 -12.63 -2.02
C TYR A 264 -6.65 -12.20 -1.64
N HIS A 265 -5.88 -13.13 -1.07
CA HIS A 265 -4.46 -12.94 -0.85
C HIS A 265 -3.65 -13.47 -2.04
N ILE A 266 -2.61 -12.73 -2.41
CA ILE A 266 -1.60 -13.15 -3.39
C ILE A 266 -0.21 -13.14 -2.74
N ASP A 267 0.63 -14.09 -3.13
CA ASP A 267 2.04 -14.12 -2.75
C ASP A 267 2.87 -13.44 -3.86
N PRO A 268 3.45 -12.25 -3.64
CA PRO A 268 4.29 -11.54 -4.61
C PRO A 268 5.56 -12.30 -5.05
N TYR A 269 5.93 -13.38 -4.37
CA TYR A 269 7.03 -14.26 -4.76
C TYR A 269 6.59 -15.44 -5.62
N GLN A 270 5.28 -15.61 -5.85
CA GLN A 270 4.68 -16.73 -6.59
C GLN A 270 3.76 -16.23 -7.71
N ASN A 271 4.34 -15.48 -8.67
CA ASN A 271 3.62 -14.89 -9.81
C ASN A 271 2.70 -15.88 -10.53
N ASP A 272 3.15 -17.11 -10.80
CA ASP A 272 2.34 -18.09 -11.53
C ASP A 272 1.05 -18.45 -10.77
N LYS A 273 1.12 -18.61 -9.44
CA LYS A 273 -0.06 -18.88 -8.61
C LYS A 273 -0.99 -17.68 -8.50
N ALA A 274 -0.44 -16.47 -8.33
CA ALA A 274 -1.23 -15.25 -8.31
C ALA A 274 -1.97 -15.03 -9.65
N SER A 275 -1.30 -15.28 -10.77
CA SER A 275 -1.91 -15.20 -12.10
C SER A 275 -2.99 -16.27 -12.32
N ALA A 276 -2.77 -17.51 -11.86
CA ALA A 276 -3.74 -18.59 -11.95
C ALA A 276 -5.01 -18.29 -11.13
N LEU A 277 -4.84 -17.69 -9.95
CA LEU A 277 -5.96 -17.23 -9.12
C LEU A 277 -6.80 -16.15 -9.81
N LEU A 278 -6.16 -15.17 -10.46
CA LEU A 278 -6.86 -14.15 -11.23
C LEU A 278 -7.59 -14.75 -12.43
N VAL A 279 -6.96 -15.70 -13.15
CA VAL A 279 -7.60 -16.43 -14.25
C VAL A 279 -8.84 -17.18 -13.77
N ASP A 280 -8.75 -17.90 -12.64
CA ASP A 280 -9.86 -18.62 -12.03
C ASP A 280 -10.99 -17.67 -11.63
N PHE A 281 -10.67 -16.54 -10.99
CA PHE A 281 -11.66 -15.54 -10.61
C PHE A 281 -12.41 -14.97 -11.81
N PHE A 282 -11.70 -14.49 -12.83
CA PHE A 282 -12.36 -13.93 -14.02
C PHE A 282 -13.08 -15.00 -14.84
N GLY A 283 -12.56 -16.24 -14.87
CA GLY A 283 -13.24 -17.39 -15.45
C GLY A 283 -14.59 -17.65 -14.77
N LYS A 284 -14.61 -17.74 -13.44
CA LYS A 284 -15.83 -17.90 -12.64
C LYS A 284 -16.80 -16.74 -12.84
N CYS A 285 -16.31 -15.50 -12.88
CA CYS A 285 -17.17 -14.33 -13.12
C CYS A 285 -17.81 -14.34 -14.51
N LYS A 286 -17.14 -14.93 -15.51
CA LYS A 286 -17.68 -15.09 -16.87
C LYS A 286 -18.77 -16.15 -16.94
N GLU A 287 -18.63 -17.23 -16.16
CA GLU A 287 -19.62 -18.31 -16.08
C GLU A 287 -20.81 -17.91 -15.19
N ASP A 288 -20.53 -17.28 -14.05
CA ASP A 288 -21.50 -16.80 -13.07
C ASP A 288 -21.16 -15.36 -12.62
N PRO A 289 -21.81 -14.34 -13.21
CA PRO A 289 -21.62 -12.94 -12.83
C PRO A 289 -21.92 -12.64 -11.36
N SER A 290 -22.70 -13.49 -10.66
CA SER A 290 -23.00 -13.30 -9.24
C SER A 290 -21.76 -13.52 -8.36
N HIS A 291 -20.76 -14.28 -8.84
CA HIS A 291 -19.50 -14.48 -8.12
C HIS A 291 -18.78 -13.15 -7.85
N TRP A 292 -18.72 -12.26 -8.84
CA TRP A 292 -18.13 -10.93 -8.69
C TRP A 292 -18.84 -10.12 -7.62
N ASN A 293 -20.19 -10.12 -7.67
CA ASN A 293 -21.02 -9.40 -6.70
C ASN A 293 -20.83 -9.92 -5.28
N LYS A 294 -20.67 -11.24 -5.10
CA LYS A 294 -20.44 -11.84 -3.78
C LYS A 294 -19.15 -11.32 -3.14
N ILE A 295 -18.05 -11.27 -3.88
CA ILE A 295 -16.77 -10.75 -3.37
C ILE A 295 -16.85 -9.23 -3.14
N SER A 296 -17.50 -8.50 -4.05
CA SER A 296 -17.75 -7.06 -3.91
C SER A 296 -18.49 -6.74 -2.61
N GLN A 297 -19.60 -7.44 -2.33
CA GLN A 297 -20.38 -7.25 -1.10
C GLN A 297 -19.61 -7.66 0.16
N GLY A 298 -18.85 -8.75 0.10
CA GLY A 298 -17.95 -9.14 1.21
C GLY A 298 -16.91 -8.06 1.51
N GLY A 299 -16.36 -7.41 0.47
CA GLY A 299 -15.45 -6.26 0.60
C GLY A 299 -16.12 -5.07 1.29
N LEU A 300 -17.30 -4.67 0.83
CA LEU A 300 -18.08 -3.56 1.41
C LEU A 300 -18.39 -3.79 2.89
N GLN A 301 -18.92 -4.97 3.23
CA GLN A 301 -19.24 -5.33 4.61
C GLN A 301 -17.99 -5.30 5.50
N ARG A 302 -16.86 -5.83 5.00
CA ARG A 302 -15.59 -5.82 5.74
C ARG A 302 -15.13 -4.41 6.09
N ILE A 303 -15.25 -3.45 5.18
CA ILE A 303 -14.88 -2.06 5.43
C ILE A 303 -15.81 -1.42 6.47
N GLU A 304 -17.12 -1.59 6.32
CA GLU A 304 -18.10 -1.01 7.24
C GLU A 304 -17.88 -1.47 8.69
N GLU A 305 -17.55 -2.75 8.89
CA GLU A 305 -17.34 -3.33 10.21
C GLU A 305 -16.03 -2.91 10.90
N LYS A 306 -14.98 -2.55 10.14
CA LYS A 306 -13.61 -2.47 10.67
C LYS A 306 -12.85 -1.17 10.34
N TYR A 307 -13.08 -0.56 9.19
CA TYR A 307 -12.18 0.43 8.60
C TYR A 307 -12.91 1.74 8.25
N THR A 308 -13.36 2.47 9.27
CA THR A 308 -14.04 3.77 9.09
C THR A 308 -13.42 4.87 9.96
N TRP A 309 -13.38 6.11 9.45
CA TRP A 309 -12.88 7.26 10.22
C TRP A 309 -13.74 7.59 11.44
N LYS A 310 -15.01 7.18 11.45
CA LYS A 310 -15.89 7.30 12.60
C LYS A 310 -15.38 6.44 13.77
N LEU A 311 -15.13 5.15 13.52
CA LEU A 311 -14.57 4.24 14.52
C LEU A 311 -13.19 4.69 15.00
N TYR A 312 -12.38 5.22 14.07
CA TYR A 312 -11.06 5.76 14.38
C TYR A 312 -11.11 6.92 15.39
N SER A 313 -11.95 7.93 15.11
CA SER A 313 -12.01 9.14 15.93
C SER A 313 -12.56 8.88 17.33
N GLU A 314 -13.62 8.06 17.45
CA GLU A 314 -14.20 7.64 18.73
C GLU A 314 -13.14 6.99 19.64
N ARG A 315 -12.37 6.03 19.10
CA ARG A 315 -11.30 5.37 19.86
C ARG A 315 -10.16 6.32 20.21
N LEU A 316 -9.69 7.13 19.27
CA LEU A 316 -8.58 8.06 19.50
C LEU A 316 -8.88 9.05 20.63
N MET A 317 -10.11 9.57 20.69
CA MET A 317 -10.53 10.49 21.75
C MET A 317 -10.53 9.81 23.12
N THR A 318 -11.03 8.58 23.22
CA THR A 318 -10.98 7.80 24.47
C THR A 318 -9.55 7.53 24.93
N LEU A 319 -8.68 7.07 24.01
CA LEU A 319 -7.28 6.78 24.32
C LEU A 319 -6.54 8.03 24.82
N SER A 320 -6.77 9.18 24.18
CA SER A 320 -6.14 10.45 24.58
C SER A 320 -6.49 10.83 26.02
N GLY A 321 -7.74 10.61 26.45
CA GLY A 321 -8.16 10.82 27.84
C GLY A 321 -7.50 9.85 28.82
N VAL A 322 -7.51 8.54 28.50
CA VAL A 322 -6.95 7.48 29.35
C VAL A 322 -5.45 7.64 29.52
N TYR A 323 -4.70 7.80 28.42
CA TYR A 323 -3.24 7.96 28.47
C TYR A 323 -2.82 9.33 29.03
N GLY A 324 -3.65 10.36 28.87
CA GLY A 324 -3.45 11.64 29.54
C GLY A 324 -3.44 11.51 31.07
N PHE A 325 -4.41 10.76 31.62
CA PHE A 325 -4.44 10.43 33.05
C PHE A 325 -3.27 9.53 33.46
N TRP A 326 -3.01 8.44 32.71
CA TRP A 326 -1.92 7.52 33.01
C TRP A 326 -0.55 8.20 33.06
N LYS A 327 -0.28 9.13 32.13
CA LYS A 327 0.95 9.92 32.09
C LYS A 327 1.20 10.69 33.39
N TYR A 328 0.14 11.20 34.02
CA TYR A 328 0.26 11.89 35.31
C TYR A 328 0.59 10.91 36.44
N VAL A 329 -0.10 9.76 36.47
CA VAL A 329 0.06 8.73 37.50
C VAL A 329 1.44 8.06 37.43
N SER A 330 1.93 7.71 36.24
CA SER A 330 3.17 6.95 36.04
C SER A 330 4.42 7.83 35.87
N ASN A 331 4.36 9.12 36.19
CA ASN A 331 5.40 10.09 35.86
C ASN A 331 6.75 9.79 36.57
N LEU A 332 6.70 9.34 37.82
CA LEU A 332 7.89 9.00 38.59
C LEU A 332 8.62 7.79 37.97
N ASP A 333 7.89 6.74 37.61
CA ASP A 333 8.43 5.51 37.03
C ASP A 333 9.01 5.74 35.63
N ARG A 334 8.42 6.66 34.85
CA ARG A 334 8.92 6.99 33.49
C ARG A 334 10.17 7.90 33.49
N ARG A 335 10.59 8.44 34.64
CA ARG A 335 11.70 9.40 34.71
C ARG A 335 13.03 8.79 34.26
N GLU A 336 13.33 7.57 34.67
CA GLU A 336 14.59 6.89 34.33
C GLU A 336 14.66 6.61 32.83
N THR A 337 13.59 6.03 32.27
CA THR A 337 13.45 5.78 30.82
C THR A 337 13.60 7.08 30.03
N ARG A 338 13.00 8.17 30.50
CA ARG A 338 13.13 9.49 29.86
C ARG A 338 14.59 9.94 29.80
N ARG A 339 15.35 9.85 30.90
CA ARG A 339 16.77 10.24 30.92
C ARG A 339 17.63 9.34 30.02
N TYR A 340 17.33 8.04 29.97
CA TYR A 340 17.99 7.11 29.06
C TYR A 340 17.76 7.50 27.59
N LEU A 341 16.52 7.83 27.21
CA LEU A 341 16.18 8.27 25.85
C LEU A 341 16.81 9.62 25.50
N GLU A 342 16.83 10.58 26.42
CA GLU A 342 17.51 11.87 26.25
C GLU A 342 19.02 11.68 25.98
N MET A 343 19.66 10.78 26.71
CA MET A 343 21.07 10.40 26.49
C MET A 343 21.27 9.75 25.12
N LEU A 344 20.43 8.77 24.74
CA LEU A 344 20.52 8.08 23.46
C LEU A 344 20.36 9.07 22.30
N TYR A 345 19.40 9.99 22.38
CA TYR A 345 19.23 11.04 21.39
C TYR A 345 20.46 11.94 21.29
N ALA A 346 20.92 12.48 22.42
CA ALA A 346 22.01 13.45 22.45
C ALA A 346 23.36 12.86 22.01
N LEU A 347 23.67 11.63 22.43
CA LEU A 347 24.98 11.02 22.22
C LEU A 347 25.05 10.14 20.98
N LYS A 348 23.94 9.55 20.52
CA LYS A 348 23.91 8.65 19.36
C LYS A 348 23.19 9.27 18.17
N TYR A 349 21.90 9.57 18.31
CA TYR A 349 21.08 10.01 17.18
C TYR A 349 21.61 11.31 16.57
N ARG A 350 21.84 12.33 17.39
CA ARG A 350 22.33 13.64 16.93
C ARG A 350 23.64 13.54 16.15
N LYS A 351 24.61 12.77 16.66
CA LYS A 351 25.90 12.57 15.99
C LYS A 351 25.76 11.84 14.66
N MET A 352 24.85 10.88 14.56
CA MET A 352 24.57 10.19 13.30
C MET A 352 23.90 11.13 12.29
N ALA A 353 22.91 11.90 12.72
CA ALA A 353 22.22 12.86 11.86
C ALA A 353 23.19 13.92 11.30
N GLU A 354 24.17 14.37 12.09
CA GLU A 354 25.22 15.31 11.65
C GLU A 354 26.14 14.73 10.55
N THR A 355 26.21 13.40 10.39
CA THR A 355 27.00 12.77 9.31
C THR A 355 26.25 12.65 7.99
N VAL A 356 24.93 12.88 7.98
CA VAL A 356 24.12 12.84 6.76
C VAL A 356 24.41 14.11 5.95
N PRO A 357 24.81 14.01 4.67
CA PRO A 357 25.07 15.18 3.84
C PRO A 357 23.86 16.10 3.76
N LEU A 358 24.07 17.39 4.01
CA LEU A 358 23.03 18.40 3.80
C LEU A 358 22.69 18.49 2.31
N ALA A 359 21.41 18.74 2.01
CA ALA A 359 20.99 19.05 0.66
C ALA A 359 21.72 20.31 0.17
N VAL A 360 22.29 20.25 -1.03
CA VAL A 360 22.93 21.39 -1.69
C VAL A 360 21.92 21.98 -2.67
N GLU A 361 21.48 23.22 -2.44
CA GLU A 361 20.71 23.96 -3.44
C GLU A 361 21.65 24.33 -4.60
N GLY A 362 21.50 23.71 -5.78
CA GLY A 362 22.37 24.08 -6.91
C GLY A 362 22.43 23.21 -8.16
N GLU A 363 21.88 21.99 -8.21
CA GLU A 363 21.80 21.24 -9.48
C GLU A 363 20.45 21.46 -10.18
N THR A 364 20.14 22.73 -10.44
CA THR A 364 19.39 23.09 -11.66
C THR A 364 20.37 22.95 -12.81
N SER A 365 20.32 21.80 -13.50
CA SER A 365 21.04 21.56 -14.74
C SER A 365 20.69 22.64 -15.76
N GLY A 366 21.56 23.65 -15.89
CA GLY A 366 21.67 24.42 -17.10
C GLY A 366 22.23 23.52 -18.18
N LYS A 367 21.35 23.04 -19.07
CA LYS A 367 21.47 23.07 -20.53
C LYS A 367 20.31 22.32 -21.17
#